data_AF-A0A7J7N9J3-F1
#
_entry.id   AF-A0A7J7N9J3-F1
#
_cell.length_a   1.000
_cell.length_b   1.000
_cell.length_c   1.000
_cell.angle_alpha   90.00
_cell.angle_beta   90.00
_cell.angle_gamma   90.00
#
_symmetry.space_group_name_H-M   'P 1'
#
loop_
_entity.id
_entity.type
_entity.pdbx_description
1 polymer ?
#
loop_
_entity_poly.entity_id
_entity_poly.type
_entity_poly.pdbx_seq_one_letter_code
_entity_poly.pdbx_strand_id
1 'polypeptide(L)'
;MKSLFMKPDLCRDDLAHLLKDVQAHEKQKLHMTVTIQVLKKAGWPSERLVSHEHCRFKRPDEHECRHVHEITVAAGIEEAEADAEYDNALKEAIRGVQDAVTSINEHLEEVMYEILALEGNE
;
A
#
# COMPACT_ATOMS: atom_id res chain seq x y z
N MET A 1 -26.22 -8.76 -26.55
CA MET A 1 -25.81 -7.34 -26.53
C MET A 1 -24.81 -7.17 -27.67
N LYS A 2 -24.87 -6.10 -28.49
CA LYS A 2 -23.85 -5.90 -29.52
C LYS A 2 -22.61 -5.31 -28.85
N SER A 3 -21.44 -5.91 -29.10
CA SER A 3 -20.16 -5.43 -28.59
C SER A 3 -19.91 -3.98 -28.99
N LEU A 4 -19.41 -3.17 -28.05
CA LEU A 4 -18.96 -1.80 -28.31
C LEU A 4 -17.73 -1.79 -29.23
N PHE A 5 -16.92 -2.86 -29.17
CA PHE A 5 -15.77 -3.09 -30.05
C PHE A 5 -16.13 -3.36 -31.52
N MET A 6 -17.40 -3.54 -31.87
CA MET A 6 -17.85 -3.66 -33.27
C MET A 6 -17.81 -2.33 -34.05
N LYS A 7 -17.63 -1.19 -33.38
CA LYS A 7 -17.48 0.13 -34.03
C LYS A 7 -15.99 0.46 -34.16
N PRO A 8 -15.41 0.50 -35.38
CA PRO A 8 -13.95 0.58 -35.58
C PRO A 8 -13.26 1.76 -34.89
N ASP A 9 -13.91 2.94 -34.91
CA ASP A 9 -13.36 4.17 -34.33
C ASP A 9 -13.50 4.24 -32.81
N LEU A 10 -14.50 3.57 -32.24
CA LEU A 10 -14.72 3.53 -30.78
C LEU A 10 -13.88 2.40 -30.14
N CYS A 11 -13.77 1.26 -30.81
CA CYS A 11 -13.10 0.05 -30.33
C CYS A 11 -11.63 0.25 -29.91
N ARG A 12 -10.83 0.94 -30.73
CA ARG A 12 -9.38 1.08 -30.48
C ARG A 12 -9.06 2.09 -29.40
N ASP A 13 -9.75 3.23 -29.43
CA ASP A 13 -9.52 4.28 -28.45
C ASP A 13 -10.05 3.84 -27.07
N ASP A 14 -11.24 3.23 -27.01
CA ASP A 14 -11.81 2.72 -25.76
C ASP A 14 -10.93 1.63 -25.13
N LEU A 15 -10.45 0.66 -25.92
CA LEU A 15 -9.53 -0.36 -25.41
C LEU A 15 -8.19 0.24 -24.97
N ALA A 16 -7.66 1.22 -25.71
CA ALA A 16 -6.43 1.90 -25.30
C ALA A 16 -6.59 2.68 -23.99
N HIS A 17 -7.77 3.25 -23.75
CA HIS A 17 -8.10 3.90 -22.48
C HIS A 17 -8.18 2.88 -21.34
N LEU A 18 -8.92 1.78 -21.50
CA LEU A 18 -8.99 0.70 -20.51
C LEU A 18 -7.61 0.17 -20.15
N LEU A 19 -6.74 -0.06 -21.14
CA LEU A 19 -5.37 -0.54 -20.90
C LEU A 19 -4.50 0.49 -20.16
N LYS A 20 -4.65 1.78 -20.46
CA LYS A 20 -3.96 2.85 -19.72
C LYS A 20 -4.43 2.90 -18.27
N ASP A 21 -5.72 2.73 -18.03
CA ASP A 21 -6.29 2.73 -16.69
C ASP A 21 -5.80 1.51 -15.92
N VAL A 22 -5.80 0.31 -16.50
CA VAL A 22 -5.20 -0.90 -15.90
C VAL A 22 -3.73 -0.66 -15.55
N GLN A 23 -2.94 -0.06 -16.45
CA GLN A 23 -1.54 0.27 -16.19
C GLN A 23 -1.36 1.27 -15.04
N ALA A 24 -2.25 2.27 -14.94
CA ALA A 24 -2.22 3.25 -13.86
C ALA A 24 -2.52 2.59 -12.50
N HIS A 25 -3.56 1.74 -12.44
CA HIS A 25 -3.89 0.98 -11.24
C HIS A 25 -2.77 0.00 -10.87
N GLU A 26 -2.15 -0.67 -11.84
CA GLU A 26 -1.01 -1.57 -11.58
C GLU A 26 0.17 -0.82 -10.98
N LYS A 27 0.48 0.37 -11.53
CA LYS A 27 1.52 1.25 -10.99
C LYS A 27 1.22 1.66 -9.55
N GLN A 28 -0.03 2.04 -9.26
CA GLN A 28 -0.46 2.38 -7.89
C GLN A 28 -0.34 1.17 -6.95
N LYS A 29 -0.79 -0.02 -7.39
CA LYS A 29 -0.69 -1.26 -6.63
C LYS A 29 0.75 -1.59 -6.26
N LEU A 30 1.68 -1.48 -7.22
CA LEU A 30 3.11 -1.71 -6.97
C LEU A 30 3.66 -0.68 -5.98
N HIS A 31 3.32 0.60 -6.14
CA HIS A 31 3.76 1.65 -5.24
C HIS A 31 3.29 1.42 -3.81
N MET A 32 2.00 1.13 -3.61
CA MET A 32 1.43 0.82 -2.30
C MET A 32 2.04 -0.46 -1.69
N THR A 33 2.32 -1.47 -2.52
CA THR A 33 3.00 -2.70 -2.07
C THR A 33 4.40 -2.41 -1.53
N VAL A 34 5.17 -1.54 -2.20
CA VAL A 34 6.48 -1.10 -1.71
C VAL A 34 6.33 -0.33 -0.40
N THR A 35 5.33 0.56 -0.28
CA THR A 35 5.04 1.27 0.96
C THR A 35 4.76 0.31 2.12
N ILE A 36 3.93 -0.72 1.92
CA ILE A 36 3.65 -1.76 2.92
C ILE A 36 4.95 -2.46 3.35
N GLN A 37 5.81 -2.82 2.39
CA GLN A 37 7.08 -3.49 2.69
C GLN A 37 8.01 -2.61 3.51
N VAL A 38 8.12 -1.32 3.16
CA VAL A 38 8.93 -0.34 3.89
C VAL A 38 8.40 -0.16 5.31
N LEU A 39 7.09 0.02 5.49
CA LEU A 39 6.46 0.14 6.79
C LEU A 39 6.71 -1.11 7.65
N LYS A 40 6.42 -2.31 7.12
CA LYS A 40 6.66 -3.57 7.83
C LYS A 40 8.13 -3.77 8.21
N LYS A 41 9.06 -3.33 7.36
CA LYS A 41 10.50 -3.40 7.65
C LYS A 41 10.92 -2.41 8.73
N ALA A 42 10.32 -1.22 8.76
CA ALA A 42 10.55 -0.23 9.81
C ALA A 42 9.99 -0.68 11.17
N GLY A 43 8.95 -1.52 11.16
CA GLY A 43 8.31 -2.02 12.37
C GLY A 43 7.52 -0.95 13.11
N TRP A 44 6.75 -1.40 14.09
CA TRP A 44 5.99 -0.54 14.98
C TRP A 44 6.93 0.38 15.75
N PRO A 45 6.69 1.70 15.78
CA PRO A 45 7.50 2.64 16.54
C PRO A 45 7.80 2.18 17.98
N SER A 46 6.79 1.70 18.70
CA SER A 46 6.93 1.17 20.06
C SER A 46 7.68 -0.16 20.20
N GLU A 47 7.70 -0.99 19.15
CA GLU A 47 8.38 -2.31 19.17
C GLU A 47 9.79 -2.28 18.55
N ARG A 48 10.25 -1.12 18.07
CA ARG A 48 11.57 -1.00 17.46
C ARG A 48 12.66 -1.32 18.46
N LEU A 49 13.54 -2.24 18.07
CA LEU A 49 14.74 -2.55 18.85
C LEU A 49 15.59 -1.30 19.03
N VAL A 50 15.90 -0.98 20.29
CA VAL A 50 16.81 0.10 20.65
C VAL A 50 18.26 -0.37 20.58
N SER A 51 19.11 0.38 19.87
CA SER A 51 20.54 0.09 19.81
C SER A 51 21.24 0.60 21.07
N HIS A 52 21.85 -0.29 21.84
CA HIS A 52 22.62 0.08 23.03
C HIS A 52 24.09 0.44 22.74
N GLU A 53 24.50 0.56 21.47
CA GLU A 53 25.88 0.83 21.05
C GLU A 53 26.45 2.15 21.61
N HIS A 54 25.58 3.07 22.02
CA HIS A 54 25.95 4.36 22.59
C HIS A 54 25.48 4.55 24.04
N CYS A 55 25.05 3.49 24.72
CA CYS A 55 24.72 3.57 26.13
C CYS A 55 25.98 3.75 26.98
N ARG A 56 25.85 4.51 28.08
CA ARG A 56 26.97 4.77 28.98
C ARG A 56 26.96 3.72 30.10
N PHE A 57 28.11 3.10 30.31
CA PHE A 57 28.34 2.18 31.42
C PHE A 57 29.33 2.83 32.39
N LYS A 58 28.87 3.15 33.60
CA LYS A 58 29.76 3.68 34.65
C LYS A 58 30.41 2.54 35.46
N ARG A 59 29.71 1.41 35.60
CA ARG A 59 30.17 0.14 36.19
C ARG A 59 29.53 -1.04 35.46
N PRO A 60 30.04 -2.28 35.58
CA PRO A 60 29.44 -3.46 34.93
C PRO A 60 27.96 -3.69 35.26
N ASP A 61 27.54 -3.19 36.42
CA ASP A 61 26.23 -3.30 37.05
C ASP A 61 25.40 -2.00 36.98
N GLU A 62 25.95 -0.93 36.41
CA GLU A 62 25.29 0.38 36.24
C GLU A 62 25.22 0.76 34.75
N HIS A 63 24.12 0.36 34.10
CA HIS A 63 23.78 0.75 32.73
C HIS A 63 22.88 1.99 32.73
N GLU A 64 23.42 3.11 32.24
CA GLU A 64 22.64 4.32 32.00
C GLU A 64 22.12 4.28 30.56
N CYS A 65 20.97 3.62 30.39
CA CYS A 65 20.33 3.50 29.10
C CYS A 65 19.85 4.88 28.62
N ARG A 66 20.39 5.37 27.50
CA ARG A 66 19.92 6.61 26.90
C ARG A 66 18.45 6.54 26.44
N HIS A 67 17.93 5.33 26.20
CA HIS A 67 16.55 5.12 25.77
C HIS A 67 15.56 5.13 26.93
N VAL A 68 16.02 4.98 28.16
CA VAL A 68 15.17 5.10 29.34
C VAL A 68 14.98 6.58 29.62
N HIS A 69 13.86 7.10 29.16
CA HIS A 69 13.39 8.44 29.48
C HIS A 69 12.43 8.37 30.68
N GLU A 70 12.21 9.51 31.37
CA GLU A 70 11.13 9.58 32.34
C GLU A 70 9.80 9.26 31.66
N ILE A 71 9.01 8.37 32.25
CA ILE A 71 7.67 8.05 31.79
C ILE A 71 6.80 9.26 32.12
N THR A 72 6.69 10.15 31.14
CA THR A 72 5.83 11.33 31.21
C THR A 72 4.61 11.12 30.33
N VAL A 73 3.51 11.80 30.65
CA VAL A 73 2.30 11.79 29.82
C VAL A 73 2.61 12.29 28.40
N ALA A 74 3.48 13.29 28.27
CA ALA A 74 3.87 13.84 26.97
C ALA A 74 4.58 12.79 26.09
N ALA A 75 5.58 12.09 26.64
CA ALA A 75 6.30 11.04 25.90
C ALA A 75 5.39 9.86 25.54
N GLY A 76 4.47 9.47 26.43
CA GLY A 76 3.50 8.41 26.15
C GLY A 76 2.47 8.79 25.07
N ILE A 77 2.08 10.07 24.99
CA ILE A 77 1.20 10.57 23.93
C ILE A 77 1.94 10.55 22.59
N GLU A 78 3.18 11.03 22.54
CA GLU A 78 3.99 11.04 21.32
C GLU A 78 4.18 9.63 20.73
N GLU A 79 4.46 8.64 21.58
CA GLU A 79 4.58 7.24 21.15
C GLU A 79 3.26 6.68 20.63
N ALA A 80 2.14 6.95 21.33
CA ALA A 80 0.82 6.52 20.90
C ALA A 80 0.38 7.16 19.58
N GLU A 81 0.72 8.43 19.36
CA GLU A 81 0.48 9.15 18.10
C GLU A 81 1.31 8.53 16.97
N ALA A 82 2.59 8.24 17.20
CA ALA A 82 3.45 7.60 16.21
C ALA A 82 2.95 6.22 15.80
N ASP A 83 2.48 5.40 16.76
CA ASP A 83 1.89 4.09 16.47
C ASP A 83 0.58 4.22 15.68
N ALA A 84 -0.27 5.21 16.03
CA ALA A 84 -1.51 5.46 15.31
C ALA A 84 -1.27 5.93 13.86
N GLU A 85 -0.27 6.79 13.63
CA GLU A 85 0.16 7.21 12.30
C GLU A 85 0.67 6.03 11.47
N TYR A 86 1.48 5.15 12.08
CA TYR A 86 1.98 3.94 11.44
C TYR A 86 0.84 3.00 11.03
N ASP A 87 -0.09 2.71 11.95
CA ASP A 87 -1.24 1.83 11.69
C ASP A 87 -2.14 2.41 10.59
N ASN A 88 -2.39 3.72 10.62
CA ASN A 88 -3.16 4.41 9.60
C ASN A 88 -2.47 4.31 8.23
N ALA A 89 -1.18 4.65 8.15
CA ALA A 89 -0.42 4.56 6.89
C ALA A 89 -0.39 3.12 6.33
N LEU A 90 -0.28 2.11 7.19
CA LEU A 90 -0.32 0.71 6.78
C LEU A 90 -1.70 0.32 6.24
N LYS A 91 -2.78 0.73 6.91
CA LYS A 91 -4.16 0.47 6.49
C LYS A 91 -4.48 1.14 5.15
N GLU A 92 -4.08 2.40 4.98
CA GLU A 92 -4.26 3.14 3.73
C GLU A 92 -3.51 2.47 2.58
N ALA A 93 -2.27 2.04 2.81
CA ALA A 93 -1.51 1.34 1.77
C ALA A 93 -2.15 -0.02 1.40
N ILE A 94 -2.66 -0.77 2.38
CA ILE A 94 -3.39 -2.03 2.14
C ILE A 94 -4.68 -1.76 1.36
N ARG A 95 -5.45 -0.75 1.77
CA ARG A 95 -6.68 -0.34 1.08
C ARG A 95 -6.38 0.04 -0.36
N GLY A 96 -5.35 0.85 -0.60
CA GLY A 96 -4.93 1.24 -1.94
C GLY A 96 -4.54 0.06 -2.84
N VAL A 97 -3.93 -1.00 -2.28
CA VAL A 97 -3.69 -2.25 -3.04
C VAL A 97 -5.00 -2.95 -3.38
N GLN A 98 -5.92 -3.07 -2.41
CA GLN A 98 -7.21 -3.71 -2.63
C GLN A 98 -8.04 -3.00 -3.69
N ASP A 99 -8.13 -1.68 -3.60
CA ASP A 99 -8.89 -0.86 -4.54
C ASP A 99 -8.30 -0.97 -5.95
N ALA A 100 -6.97 -0.89 -6.08
CA ALA A 100 -6.31 -1.08 -7.38
C ALA A 100 -6.56 -2.48 -7.97
N VAL A 101 -6.53 -3.54 -7.15
CA VAL A 101 -6.83 -4.91 -7.62
C VAL A 101 -8.28 -5.04 -8.07
N THR A 102 -9.22 -4.50 -7.30
CA THR A 102 -10.65 -4.48 -7.66
C THR A 102 -10.85 -3.79 -8.99
N SER A 103 -10.32 -2.56 -9.15
CA SER A 103 -10.44 -1.82 -10.39
C SER A 103 -9.80 -2.57 -11.56
N ILE A 104 -8.60 -3.14 -11.41
CA ILE A 104 -7.98 -3.94 -12.49
C ILE A 104 -8.90 -5.09 -12.92
N ASN A 105 -9.47 -5.82 -11.96
CA ASN A 105 -10.35 -6.94 -12.27
C ASN A 105 -11.64 -6.50 -12.97
N GLU A 106 -12.23 -5.37 -12.58
CA GLU A 106 -13.39 -4.78 -13.24
C GLU A 106 -13.08 -4.46 -14.71
N HIS A 107 -11.97 -3.76 -14.99
CA HIS A 107 -11.57 -3.45 -16.37
C HIS A 107 -11.27 -4.71 -17.19
N LEU A 108 -10.64 -5.74 -16.59
CA LEU A 108 -10.38 -7.01 -17.28
C LEU A 108 -11.68 -7.77 -17.57
N GLU A 109 -12.64 -7.71 -16.66
CA GLU A 109 -13.96 -8.32 -16.84
C GLU A 109 -14.75 -7.63 -17.96
N GLU A 110 -14.70 -6.30 -18.06
CA GLU A 110 -15.27 -5.56 -19.19
C GLU A 110 -14.69 -6.01 -20.54
N VAL A 111 -13.36 -6.12 -20.62
CA VAL A 111 -12.69 -6.61 -21.84
C VAL A 111 -13.09 -8.04 -22.15
N MET A 112 -13.18 -8.91 -21.15
CA MET A 112 -13.62 -10.29 -21.32
C MET A 112 -15.05 -10.38 -21.84
N TYR A 113 -15.98 -9.58 -21.32
CA TYR A 113 -17.35 -9.53 -21.83
C TYR A 113 -17.43 -9.04 -23.27
N GLU A 114 -16.63 -8.04 -23.63
CA GLU A 114 -16.57 -7.55 -25.01
C GLU A 114 -15.99 -8.61 -25.97
N ILE A 115 -14.94 -9.35 -25.58
CA ILE A 115 -14.41 -10.47 -26.36
C ILE A 115 -15.48 -11.54 -26.58
N LEU A 116 -16.17 -11.97 -25.52
CA LEU A 116 -17.26 -12.96 -25.63
C LEU A 116 -18.39 -12.49 -26.53
N ALA A 117 -18.72 -11.19 -26.50
CA ALA A 117 -19.71 -10.61 -27.38
C ALA A 117 -19.24 -10.58 -28.85
N LEU A 118 -17.95 -10.43 -29.13
CA LEU A 118 -17.40 -10.55 -30.49
C LEU A 118 -17.45 -11.99 -30.99
N GLU A 119 -16.98 -12.94 -30.18
CA GLU A 119 -16.93 -14.37 -30.53
C GLU A 119 -18.32 -14.99 -30.70
N GLY A 120 -19.30 -14.56 -29.90
CA GLY A 120 -20.69 -15.02 -30.03
C GLY A 120 -21.46 -14.45 -31.22
N ASN A 121 -20.86 -13.52 -31.97
CA ASN A 121 -21.41 -12.96 -33.22
C ASN A 121 -20.72 -13.52 -34.48
N GLU A 122 -19.75 -14.45 -34.35
CA GLU A 122 -19.27 -15.32 -35.44
C GLU A 122 -20.20 -16.52 -35.65
#